data_AF-A0A516V8A8-F1
#
_entry.id   AF-A0A516V8A8-F1
#
_cell.length_a   1.000
_cell.length_b   1.000
_cell.length_c   1.000
_cell.angle_alpha   90.00
_cell.angle_beta   90.00
_cell.angle_gamma   90.00
#
_symmetry.space_group_name_H-M   'P 1'
#
loop_
_entity.id
_entity.type
_entity.pdbx_description
1 polymer ?
#
loop_
_entity_poly.entity_id
_entity_poly.type
_entity_poly.pdbx_seq_one_letter_code
_entity_poly.pdbx_strand_id
1 'polypeptide(L)'
;MEAHPAHAILAALREDDLDAAIERGLLDAQPCPGCSERCSTSLIEARDQRRRALAARERFRARETRLARRAAERDAARSDAARQPSSLPPAAAAALARAKAKATGRPPR
;
A
#
# COMPACT_ATOMS: atom_id res chain seq x y z
N MET A 1 20.83 11.05 -40.36
CA MET A 1 19.46 10.59 -40.04
C MET A 1 19.44 10.31 -38.55
N GLU A 2 18.85 11.20 -37.77
CA GLU A 2 18.76 11.03 -36.31
C GLU A 2 17.78 9.89 -36.01
N ALA A 3 18.27 8.83 -35.35
CA ALA A 3 17.43 7.70 -35.02
C ALA A 3 16.43 8.11 -33.93
N HIS A 4 15.14 7.87 -34.18
CA HIS A 4 14.10 8.19 -33.21
C HIS A 4 14.40 7.55 -31.84
N PRO A 5 14.28 8.26 -30.70
CA PRO A 5 14.71 7.77 -29.38
C PRO A 5 14.05 6.44 -28.98
N ALA A 6 12.84 6.18 -29.48
CA ALA A 6 12.14 4.90 -29.33
C ALA A 6 12.97 3.67 -29.74
N HIS A 7 13.88 3.81 -30.72
CA HIS A 7 14.68 2.68 -31.20
C HIS A 7 15.70 2.21 -30.15
N ALA A 8 16.31 3.13 -29.41
CA ALA A 8 17.27 2.79 -28.35
C ALA A 8 16.56 2.13 -27.16
N ILE A 9 15.34 2.57 -26.84
CA ILE A 9 14.51 1.97 -25.80
C ILE A 9 14.09 0.55 -26.22
N LEU A 10 13.63 0.37 -27.46
CA LEU A 10 13.27 -0.94 -28.00
C LEU A 10 14.47 -1.90 -28.08
N ALA A 11 15.69 -1.39 -28.27
CA ALA A 11 16.90 -2.22 -28.19
C ALA A 11 17.12 -2.76 -26.77
N ALA A 12 17.08 -1.88 -25.76
CA ALA A 12 17.19 -2.28 -24.37
C ALA A 12 16.08 -3.26 -23.95
N LEU A 13 14.83 -3.03 -24.38
CA LEU A 13 13.72 -3.96 -24.11
C LEU A 13 13.91 -5.34 -24.75
N ARG A 14 14.57 -5.45 -25.91
CA ARG A 14 14.88 -6.75 -26.54
C ARG A 14 15.97 -7.51 -25.80
N GLU A 15 16.85 -6.80 -25.10
CA GLU A 15 17.91 -7.36 -24.27
C GLU A 15 17.43 -7.64 -22.83
N ASP A 16 16.13 -7.43 -22.55
CA ASP A 16 15.51 -7.51 -21.22
C ASP A 16 16.14 -6.53 -20.19
N ASP A 17 16.85 -5.51 -20.68
CA ASP A 17 17.45 -4.45 -19.87
C ASP A 17 16.44 -3.33 -19.61
N LEU A 18 15.57 -3.59 -18.63
CA LEU A 18 14.53 -2.65 -18.25
C LEU A 18 15.09 -1.37 -17.63
N ASP A 19 16.23 -1.44 -16.95
CA ASP A 19 16.84 -0.29 -16.29
C ASP A 19 17.41 0.68 -17.33
N ALA A 20 18.16 0.17 -18.32
CA ALA A 20 18.61 0.98 -19.44
C ALA A 20 17.44 1.56 -20.26
N ALA A 21 16.35 0.81 -20.41
CA ALA A 21 15.14 1.33 -21.06
C ALA A 21 14.54 2.51 -20.29
N ILE A 22 14.49 2.44 -18.96
CA ILE A 22 13.99 3.52 -18.09
C ILE A 22 14.90 4.73 -18.12
N GLU A 23 16.23 4.55 -18.03
CA GLU A 23 17.22 5.63 -18.14
C GLU A 23 17.10 6.40 -19.46
N ARG A 24 16.74 5.69 -20.54
CA ARG A 24 16.49 6.26 -21.86
C ARG A 24 15.10 6.89 -22.01
N GLY A 25 14.28 6.90 -20.96
CA GLY A 25 12.98 7.57 -20.94
C GLY A 25 11.79 6.70 -21.31
N LEU A 26 11.83 5.37 -21.08
CA LEU A 26 10.69 4.45 -21.33
C LEU A 26 9.35 4.99 -20.82
N LEU A 27 9.35 5.65 -19.66
CA LEU A 27 8.12 6.12 -19.03
C LEU A 27 7.39 7.16 -19.88
N ASP A 28 8.07 7.98 -20.67
CA ASP A 28 7.47 9.06 -21.47
C ASP A 28 7.67 8.88 -22.97
N ALA A 29 8.23 7.73 -23.36
CA ALA A 29 8.52 7.36 -24.71
C ALA A 29 7.26 7.43 -25.60
N GLN A 30 7.45 8.01 -26.78
CA GLN A 30 6.47 8.00 -27.87
C GLN A 30 6.87 6.98 -28.94
N PRO A 31 5.91 6.27 -29.55
CA PRO A 31 6.20 5.38 -30.66
C PRO A 31 6.77 6.16 -31.84
N CYS A 32 7.70 5.55 -32.57
CA CYS A 32 8.22 6.12 -33.81
C CYS A 32 7.14 6.03 -34.90
N PRO A 33 6.79 7.13 -35.60
CA PRO A 33 5.72 7.14 -36.59
C PRO A 33 6.02 6.29 -37.84
N GLY A 34 7.30 6.03 -38.13
CA GLY A 34 7.74 5.17 -39.24
C GLY A 34 8.01 3.72 -38.84
N CYS A 35 7.79 3.33 -37.58
CA CYS A 35 8.01 1.96 -37.12
C CYS A 35 6.83 1.05 -37.43
N SER A 36 7.10 -0.26 -37.49
CA SER A 36 6.04 -1.27 -37.54
C SER A 36 5.11 -1.17 -36.33
N GLU A 37 3.85 -1.56 -36.52
CA GLU A 37 2.86 -1.62 -35.44
C GLU A 37 3.36 -2.46 -34.25
N ARG A 38 4.03 -3.59 -34.52
CA ARG A 38 4.62 -4.44 -33.49
C ARG A 38 5.62 -3.67 -32.60
N CYS A 39 6.48 -2.84 -33.19
CA CYS A 39 7.43 -2.03 -32.42
C CYS A 39 6.71 -1.01 -31.52
N SER A 40 5.68 -0.36 -32.07
CA SER A 40 4.88 0.62 -31.33
C SER A 40 4.12 -0.05 -30.17
N THR A 41 3.50 -1.20 -30.42
CA THR A 41 2.77 -1.97 -29.41
C THR A 41 3.70 -2.43 -28.29
N SER A 42 4.85 -3.03 -28.61
CA SER A 42 5.84 -3.46 -27.61
C SER A 42 6.32 -2.31 -26.72
N LEU A 43 6.56 -1.12 -27.30
CA LEU A 43 6.95 0.06 -26.51
C LEU A 43 5.82 0.51 -25.57
N ILE A 44 4.59 0.60 -26.09
CA ILE A 44 3.42 1.06 -25.33
C ILE A 44 3.10 0.09 -24.19
N GLU A 45 3.11 -1.21 -24.46
CA GLU A 45 2.86 -2.24 -23.45
C GLU A 45 3.89 -2.20 -22.33
N ALA A 46 5.18 -2.13 -22.66
CA ALA A 46 6.26 -2.04 -21.68
C ALA A 46 6.13 -0.78 -20.81
N ARG A 47 5.87 0.38 -21.43
CA ARG A 47 5.64 1.66 -20.73
C ARG A 47 4.46 1.56 -19.77
N ASP A 48 3.32 1.07 -20.25
CA ASP A 48 2.09 1.03 -19.48
C ASP A 48 2.17 0.01 -18.34
N GLN A 49 2.77 -1.16 -18.59
CA GLN A 49 3.06 -2.14 -17.55
C GLN A 49 3.94 -1.54 -16.45
N ARG A 50 5.00 -0.81 -16.81
CA ARG A 50 5.88 -0.18 -15.84
C ARG A 50 5.16 0.90 -15.03
N ARG A 51 4.39 1.77 -15.68
CA ARG A 51 3.57 2.80 -15.01
C ARG A 51 2.58 2.17 -14.02
N ARG A 52 1.90 1.09 -14.41
CA ARG A 52 0.97 0.34 -13.53
C ARG A 52 1.69 -0.24 -12.31
N ALA A 53 2.88 -0.82 -12.50
CA ALA A 53 3.68 -1.37 -11.40
C ALA A 53 4.12 -0.29 -10.40
N LEU A 54 4.57 0.87 -10.88
CA LEU A 54 4.94 2.00 -10.04
C LEU A 54 3.74 2.53 -9.25
N ALA A 55 2.61 2.76 -9.91
CA ALA A 55 1.38 3.18 -9.25
C ALA A 55 0.92 2.17 -8.17
N ALA A 56 1.10 0.86 -8.40
CA ALA A 56 0.81 -0.16 -7.40
C ALA A 56 1.72 -0.05 -6.16
N ARG A 57 3.02 0.18 -6.37
CA ARG A 57 3.98 0.41 -5.28
C ARG A 57 3.64 1.66 -4.47
N GLU A 58 3.23 2.74 -5.13
CA GLU A 58 2.79 3.97 -4.47
C GLU A 58 1.54 3.75 -3.61
N ARG A 59 0.53 3.06 -4.14
CA ARG A 59 -0.68 2.70 -3.36
C ARG A 59 -0.35 1.85 -2.14
N PHE A 60 0.59 0.91 -2.28
CA PHE A 60 1.06 0.09 -1.18
C PHE A 60 1.73 0.94 -0.10
N ARG A 61 2.71 1.78 -0.46
CA ARG A 61 3.38 2.71 0.46
C ARG A 61 2.39 3.62 1.18
N ALA A 62 1.45 4.21 0.43
CA ALA A 62 0.42 5.05 1.01
C ALA A 62 -0.46 4.29 2.03
N ARG A 63 -0.78 3.02 1.76
CA ARG A 63 -1.51 2.17 2.70
C ARG A 63 -0.68 1.90 3.95
N GLU A 64 0.61 1.57 3.81
CA GLU A 64 1.50 1.34 4.95
C GLU A 64 1.61 2.58 5.84
N THR A 65 1.82 3.77 5.27
CA THR A 65 1.85 5.02 6.04
C THR A 65 0.57 5.22 6.85
N ARG A 66 -0.60 4.96 6.25
CA ARG A 66 -1.89 5.08 6.97
C ARG A 66 -2.02 4.07 8.11
N LEU A 67 -1.57 2.83 7.89
CA LEU A 67 -1.63 1.79 8.93
C LEU A 67 -0.65 2.08 10.07
N ALA A 68 0.57 2.51 9.75
CA ALA A 68 1.56 2.93 10.73
C ALA A 68 1.02 4.08 11.60
N ARG A 69 0.38 5.08 10.99
CA ARG A 69 -0.25 6.19 11.73
C ARG A 69 -1.33 5.69 12.70
N ARG A 70 -2.24 4.83 12.22
CA ARG A 70 -3.31 4.24 13.06
C ARG A 70 -2.75 3.37 14.19
N ALA A 71 -1.67 2.64 13.95
CA ALA A 71 -1.00 1.84 14.97
C ALA A 71 -0.43 2.76 16.06
N ALA A 72 0.31 3.80 15.68
CA ALA A 72 0.84 4.78 16.61
C ALA A 72 -0.26 5.49 17.43
N GLU A 73 -1.36 5.91 16.79
CA GLU A 73 -2.52 6.50 17.46
C GLU A 73 -3.12 5.53 18.51
N ARG A 74 -3.26 4.25 18.17
CA ARG A 74 -3.79 3.22 19.09
C ARG A 74 -2.85 2.96 20.26
N ASP A 75 -1.55 2.92 20.02
CA ASP A 75 -0.57 2.64 21.07
C ASP A 75 -0.41 3.83 22.01
N ALA A 76 -0.52 5.06 21.51
CA ALA A 76 -0.64 6.26 22.34
C ALA A 76 -1.91 6.21 23.21
N ALA A 77 -3.07 5.92 22.63
CA ALA A 77 -4.33 5.81 23.38
C ALA A 77 -4.30 4.71 24.46
N ARG A 78 -3.63 3.57 24.18
CA ARG A 78 -3.40 2.52 25.18
C ARG A 78 -2.50 2.98 26.32
N SER A 79 -1.44 3.72 26.01
CA SER A 79 -0.51 4.27 26.99
C SER A 79 -1.20 5.30 27.89
N ASP A 80 -2.01 6.18 27.30
CA ASP A 80 -2.82 7.16 28.05
C ASP A 80 -3.86 6.47 28.94
N ALA A 81 -4.56 5.46 28.42
CA ALA A 81 -5.52 4.68 29.20
C ALA A 81 -4.86 3.93 30.38
N ALA A 82 -3.64 3.41 30.20
CA ALA A 82 -2.89 2.77 31.27
C ALA A 82 -2.45 3.76 32.37
N ARG A 83 -2.31 5.05 32.03
CA ARG A 83 -1.91 6.10 32.98
C ARG A 83 -3.08 6.68 33.77
N GLN A 84 -4.31 6.53 33.27
CA GLN A 84 -5.53 6.97 33.95
C GLN A 84 -5.93 5.94 35.02
N PRO A 85 -6.17 6.35 36.28
CA PRO A 85 -6.67 5.43 37.30
C PRO A 85 -8.06 4.94 36.88
N SER A 86 -8.17 3.65 36.58
CA SER A 86 -9.43 3.02 36.18
C SER A 86 -10.34 2.82 37.39
N SER A 87 -10.98 3.88 37.88
CA SER A 87 -12.05 3.72 38.86
C SER A 87 -13.36 3.44 38.12
N LEU A 88 -13.97 2.30 38.42
CA LEU A 88 -15.33 2.03 37.97
C LEU A 88 -16.27 3.02 38.66
N PRO A 89 -17.21 3.66 37.94
CA PRO A 89 -18.22 4.48 38.57
C PRO A 89 -19.03 3.61 39.57
N PRO A 90 -19.43 4.15 40.74
CA PRO A 90 -20.01 3.36 41.84
C PRO A 90 -21.21 2.51 41.43
N ALA A 91 -22.05 3.03 40.53
CA ALA A 91 -23.20 2.32 39.99
C ALA A 91 -22.82 1.06 39.19
N ALA A 92 -21.72 1.14 38.41
CA ALA A 92 -21.21 0.01 37.64
C ALA A 92 -20.57 -1.04 38.57
N ALA A 93 -19.83 -0.61 39.60
CA ALA A 93 -19.28 -1.50 40.61
C ALA A 93 -20.40 -2.26 41.37
N ALA A 94 -21.47 -1.56 41.76
CA ALA A 94 -22.62 -2.16 42.42
C ALA A 94 -23.38 -3.16 41.52
N ALA A 95 -23.51 -2.86 40.23
CA ALA A 95 -24.10 -3.78 39.26
C ALA A 95 -23.24 -5.05 39.08
N LEU A 96 -21.91 -4.89 39.00
CA LEU A 96 -20.98 -6.02 38.89
C LEU A 96 -21.02 -6.92 40.14
N ALA A 97 -21.09 -6.32 41.33
CA ALA A 97 -21.21 -7.05 42.60
C ALA A 97 -22.49 -7.91 42.65
N ARG A 98 -23.64 -7.35 42.24
CA ARG A 98 -24.90 -8.10 42.15
C ARG A 98 -24.83 -9.25 41.12
N ALA A 99 -24.20 -9.01 39.98
CA ALA A 99 -24.02 -10.03 38.95
C ALA A 99 -23.13 -11.19 39.44
N LYS A 100 -22.01 -10.88 40.13
CA LYS A 100 -21.14 -11.89 40.76
C LYS A 100 -21.89 -12.74 41.78
N ALA A 101 -22.65 -12.11 42.69
CA ALA A 101 -23.44 -12.81 43.69
C ALA A 101 -24.48 -13.76 43.06
N LYS A 102 -25.10 -13.35 41.95
CA LYS A 102 -26.08 -14.17 41.22
C LYS A 102 -25.43 -15.36 40.49
N ALA A 103 -24.19 -15.21 40.02
CA ALA A 103 -23.44 -16.27 39.36
C ALA A 103 -22.96 -17.35 40.35
N THR A 104 -22.50 -16.94 41.54
CA THR A 104 -22.07 -17.88 42.59
C THR A 104 -23.22 -18.57 43.30
N GLY A 105 -24.43 -17.99 43.27
CA GLY A 105 -25.64 -18.57 43.87
C GLY A 105 -26.49 -19.44 42.93
N ARG A 106 -26.09 -19.63 41.66
CA ARG A 106 -26.78 -20.51 40.70
C ARG A 106 -26.18 -21.92 40.81
N PRO A 107 -26.89 -22.95 41.31
CA PRO A 107 -26.38 -24.31 41.23
C PRO A 107 -26.27 -24.74 39.75
N PRO A 108 -25.26 -25.54 39.39
CA PRO A 108 -25.17 -26.11 38.04
C PRO A 108 -26.45 -26.92 37.76
N ARG A 109 -26.99 -26.73 36.54
CA ARG A 109 -28.14 -27.50 36.05
C ARG A 109 -27.73 -28.93 35.74
#